data_AF-A0A0F9T9K8-F1
#
_entry.id   AF-A0A0F9T9K8-F1
#
_cell.length_a   1.000
_cell.length_b   1.000
_cell.length_c   1.000
_cell.angle_alpha   90.00
_cell.angle_beta   90.00
_cell.angle_gamma   90.00
#
_symmetry.space_group_name_H-M   'P 1'
#
loop_
_entity.id
_entity.type
_entity.pdbx_description
1 polymer ?
#
loop_
_entity_poly.entity_id
_entity_poly.type
_entity_poly.pdbx_seq_one_letter_code
_entity_poly.pdbx_strand_id
1 'polypeptide(L)'
;MALSTQEVIHNLALGYVGEYQVEDTTASRALKQNLLCIRYYDQARDEVLKSHLWNEAMVRVIILQDATDPVFGYDRRYSKPSAALRIVSVDDSLGSDQRNKSQGINAWEVEGEYILSNAGETPQTWDSGIEYIDGEFVSITPQAWVTATVYKDGEYVKSGTIVYEVLVNHTSDTVSNDVTSGNLVSRGEGSTVSYEVLVTHTSDTSGTNTAAQQRVDILAGNISAAGDKIDHRIVFTAYVTQLTDITKWGSKLKQAIAMKLAIKIITGLTNDTKGKVDLINEFERLTMPKARSIDGAQGTPKPIFNSEWIRSRQTGTVNVW
;
A
#
# COMPACT_ATOMS: atom_id res chain seq x y z
N MET A 1 2.36 -18.40 -31.97
CA MET A 1 1.35 -18.10 -30.94
C MET A 1 2.12 -17.53 -29.76
N ALA A 2 1.82 -16.31 -29.30
CA ALA A 2 2.52 -15.78 -28.13
C ALA A 2 2.11 -16.64 -26.93
N LEU A 3 3.09 -17.29 -26.30
CA LEU A 3 2.89 -18.03 -25.04
C LEU A 3 2.25 -17.09 -24.02
N SER A 4 1.33 -17.57 -23.17
CA SER A 4 0.92 -16.74 -22.05
C SER A 4 2.14 -16.40 -21.19
N THR A 5 2.08 -15.29 -20.47
CA THR A 5 3.24 -14.81 -19.73
C THR A 5 3.72 -15.83 -18.68
N GLN A 6 2.81 -16.64 -18.13
CA GLN A 6 3.14 -17.71 -17.17
C GLN A 6 3.80 -18.92 -17.82
N GLU A 7 3.39 -19.32 -19.03
CA GLU A 7 4.04 -20.42 -19.76
C GLU A 7 5.51 -20.17 -20.03
N VAL A 8 5.90 -18.91 -20.25
CA VAL A 8 7.31 -18.55 -20.45
C VAL A 8 8.13 -18.99 -19.24
N ILE A 9 7.62 -18.80 -18.02
CA ILE A 9 8.28 -19.20 -16.78
C ILE A 9 8.24 -20.73 -16.61
N HIS A 10 7.10 -21.37 -16.90
CA HIS A 10 6.97 -22.82 -16.84
C HIS A 10 7.95 -23.52 -17.77
N ASN A 11 8.03 -23.08 -19.02
CA ASN A 11 8.94 -23.64 -20.01
C ASN A 11 10.41 -23.39 -19.67
N LEU A 12 10.73 -22.23 -19.08
CA LEU A 12 12.09 -21.97 -18.60
C LEU A 12 12.46 -22.87 -17.41
N ALA A 13 11.52 -23.14 -16.50
CA ALA A 13 11.71 -24.07 -15.40
C ALA A 13 11.87 -25.52 -15.89
N LEU A 14 11.05 -25.97 -16.84
CA LEU A 14 11.12 -27.30 -17.43
C LEU A 14 12.44 -27.51 -18.19
N GLY A 15 12.95 -26.47 -18.86
CA GLY A 15 14.26 -26.49 -19.51
C GLY A 15 15.40 -26.76 -18.53
N TYR A 16 15.34 -26.22 -17.30
CA TYR A 16 16.35 -26.53 -16.26
C TYR A 16 16.28 -27.98 -15.75
N VAL A 17 15.12 -28.61 -15.82
CA VAL A 17 14.92 -30.01 -15.43
C VAL A 17 15.32 -30.96 -16.57
N GLY A 18 15.40 -30.46 -17.81
CA GLY A 18 15.67 -31.26 -19.01
C GLY A 18 14.41 -31.84 -19.65
N GLU A 19 13.22 -31.34 -19.30
CA GLU A 19 11.94 -31.73 -19.90
C GLU A 19 11.65 -30.91 -21.16
N TYR A 20 10.83 -31.46 -22.06
CA TYR A 20 10.41 -30.76 -23.28
C TYR A 20 9.40 -29.63 -22.98
N GLN A 21 9.40 -28.62 -23.84
CA GLN A 21 8.47 -27.49 -23.75
C GLN A 21 7.01 -27.94 -23.78
N VAL A 22 6.16 -27.18 -23.10
CA VAL A 22 4.72 -27.41 -23.04
C VAL A 22 3.96 -26.15 -23.50
N GLU A 23 2.96 -26.35 -24.35
CA GLU A 23 2.08 -25.29 -24.86
C GLU A 23 0.87 -25.06 -23.93
N ASP A 24 0.19 -23.91 -23.99
CA ASP A 24 -1.03 -23.64 -23.18
C ASP A 24 -2.32 -24.32 -23.64
N THR A 25 -2.23 -25.48 -24.25
CA THR A 25 -3.45 -26.14 -24.71
C THR A 25 -4.17 -26.79 -23.52
N THR A 26 -5.50 -26.91 -23.61
CA THR A 26 -6.29 -27.65 -22.60
C THR A 26 -5.73 -29.07 -22.37
N ALA A 27 -5.26 -29.73 -23.43
CA ALA A 27 -4.63 -31.04 -23.34
C ALA A 27 -3.30 -30.98 -22.58
N SER A 28 -2.46 -29.99 -22.90
CA SER A 28 -1.19 -29.78 -22.22
C SER A 28 -1.32 -29.43 -20.74
N ARG A 29 -2.35 -28.69 -20.33
CA ARG A 29 -2.61 -28.37 -18.90
C ARG A 29 -2.88 -29.60 -18.05
N ALA A 30 -3.33 -30.71 -18.66
CA ALA A 30 -3.54 -31.99 -17.97
C ALA A 30 -2.25 -32.81 -17.79
N LEU A 31 -1.15 -32.44 -18.44
CA LEU A 31 0.13 -33.13 -18.30
C LEU A 31 0.69 -32.94 -16.89
N LYS A 32 1.35 -33.98 -16.37
CA LYS A 32 1.95 -33.99 -15.03
C LYS A 32 2.92 -32.81 -14.84
N GLN A 33 3.70 -32.48 -15.87
CA GLN A 33 4.61 -31.32 -15.92
C GLN A 33 3.89 -30.01 -15.59
N ASN A 34 2.82 -29.71 -16.33
CA ASN A 34 2.06 -28.48 -16.15
C ASN A 34 1.33 -28.42 -14.81
N LEU A 35 0.76 -29.53 -14.36
CA LEU A 35 0.08 -29.58 -13.07
C LEU A 35 1.03 -29.27 -11.90
N LEU A 36 2.27 -29.76 -11.97
CA LEU A 36 3.29 -29.45 -10.96
C LEU A 36 3.76 -28.01 -11.06
N CYS A 37 3.99 -27.50 -12.27
CA CYS A 37 4.32 -26.09 -12.49
C CYS A 37 3.26 -25.15 -11.90
N ILE A 38 1.99 -25.33 -12.27
CA ILE A 38 0.86 -24.53 -11.79
C ILE A 38 0.77 -24.59 -10.25
N ARG A 39 0.88 -25.79 -9.67
CA ARG A 39 0.77 -25.99 -8.22
C ARG A 39 1.83 -25.22 -7.42
N TYR A 40 3.06 -25.19 -7.91
CA TYR A 40 4.19 -24.61 -7.17
C TYR A 40 4.57 -23.20 -7.63
N TYR A 41 3.95 -22.70 -8.70
CA TYR A 41 4.27 -21.40 -9.29
C TYR A 41 4.13 -20.25 -8.28
N ASP A 42 2.96 -20.13 -7.64
CA ASP A 42 2.70 -19.04 -6.69
C ASP A 42 3.67 -19.11 -5.50
N GLN A 43 3.91 -20.31 -4.97
CA GLN A 43 4.86 -20.51 -3.89
C GLN A 43 6.29 -20.12 -4.30
N ALA A 44 6.75 -20.52 -5.50
CA ALA A 44 8.07 -20.19 -5.99
C ALA A 44 8.25 -18.68 -6.21
N ARG A 45 7.25 -18.02 -6.82
CA ARG A 45 7.22 -16.57 -7.01
C ARG A 45 7.30 -15.85 -5.66
N ASP A 46 6.41 -16.17 -4.73
CA ASP A 46 6.29 -15.44 -3.47
C ASP A 46 7.51 -15.65 -2.57
N GLU A 47 8.12 -16.84 -2.58
CA GLU A 47 9.38 -17.10 -1.87
C GLU A 47 10.54 -16.25 -2.43
N VAL A 48 10.67 -16.16 -3.75
CA VAL A 48 11.73 -15.34 -4.39
C VAL A 48 11.50 -13.87 -4.12
N LEU A 49 10.26 -13.38 -4.27
CA LEU A 49 9.91 -11.99 -4.00
C LEU A 49 10.13 -11.61 -2.52
N LYS A 50 9.82 -12.49 -1.56
CA LYS A 50 10.08 -12.23 -0.12
C LYS A 50 11.56 -12.22 0.24
N SER A 51 12.38 -13.00 -0.48
CA SER A 51 13.79 -13.22 -0.15
C SER A 51 14.72 -12.02 -0.41
N HIS A 52 14.25 -11.02 -1.16
CA HIS A 52 15.02 -9.83 -1.50
C HIS A 52 14.10 -8.62 -1.71
N LEU A 53 14.67 -7.43 -1.60
CA LEU A 53 13.96 -6.16 -1.75
C LEU A 53 14.00 -5.74 -3.22
N TRP A 54 13.34 -6.52 -4.07
CA TRP A 54 13.33 -6.28 -5.52
C TRP A 54 12.77 -4.90 -5.84
N ASN A 55 13.55 -4.08 -6.54
CA ASN A 55 13.14 -2.72 -6.88
C ASN A 55 11.87 -2.70 -7.73
N GLU A 56 11.74 -3.63 -8.67
CA GLU A 56 10.56 -3.74 -9.54
C GLU A 56 9.28 -4.21 -8.83
N ALA A 57 9.40 -4.81 -7.64
CA ALA A 57 8.27 -5.21 -6.80
C ALA A 57 7.99 -4.24 -5.65
N MET A 58 8.77 -3.16 -5.55
CA MET A 58 8.64 -2.18 -4.47
C MET A 58 7.48 -1.23 -4.76
N VAL A 59 6.57 -1.10 -3.81
CA VAL A 59 5.44 -0.16 -3.86
C VAL A 59 5.48 0.72 -2.61
N ARG A 60 5.09 1.98 -2.78
CA ARG A 60 4.92 2.95 -1.68
C ARG A 60 3.46 3.31 -1.57
N VAL A 61 2.96 3.39 -0.34
CA VAL A 61 1.57 3.69 -0.04
C VAL A 61 1.48 4.50 1.25
N ILE A 62 0.47 5.35 1.34
CA ILE A 62 0.09 6.03 2.57
C ILE A 62 -1.05 5.21 3.19
N ILE A 63 -0.93 4.88 4.48
CA ILE A 63 -1.94 4.10 5.18
C ILE A 63 -2.48 4.94 6.33
N LEU A 64 -3.80 5.06 6.40
CA LEU A 64 -4.50 5.70 7.51
C LEU A 64 -4.71 4.71 8.65
N GLN A 65 -4.55 5.18 9.88
CA GLN A 65 -4.74 4.41 11.12
C GLN A 65 -6.14 3.77 11.17
N ASP A 66 -6.22 2.58 11.76
CA ASP A 66 -7.48 1.91 12.03
C ASP A 66 -8.22 2.57 13.20
N ALA A 67 -9.56 2.50 13.21
CA ALA A 67 -10.40 2.97 14.32
C ALA A 67 -10.20 2.23 15.66
N THR A 68 -9.41 1.15 15.67
CA THR A 68 -9.15 0.36 16.88
C THR A 68 -7.65 0.23 17.07
N ASP A 69 -7.19 0.70 18.22
CA ASP A 69 -5.80 0.61 18.65
C ASP A 69 -5.45 -0.81 19.15
N PRO A 70 -4.16 -1.19 19.15
CA PRO A 70 -3.73 -2.45 19.73
C PRO A 70 -3.91 -2.46 21.25
N VAL A 71 -4.08 -3.66 21.83
CA VAL A 71 -4.38 -3.79 23.27
C VAL A 71 -3.19 -3.36 24.15
N PHE A 72 -1.95 -3.55 23.66
CA PHE A 72 -0.73 -3.16 24.35
C PHE A 72 0.45 -3.05 23.37
N GLY A 73 1.58 -2.51 23.85
CA GLY A 73 2.87 -2.49 23.15
C GLY A 73 3.06 -1.25 22.28
N TYR A 74 2.25 -1.12 21.23
CA TYR A 74 2.26 0.02 20.32
C TYR A 74 1.09 0.96 20.57
N ASP A 75 1.21 2.21 20.14
CA ASP A 75 0.13 3.20 20.29
C ASP A 75 -0.94 3.05 19.21
N ARG A 76 -0.56 2.57 18.01
CA ARG A 76 -1.43 2.58 16.82
C ARG A 76 -1.35 1.31 16.01
N ARG A 77 -2.42 1.06 15.25
CA ARG A 77 -2.55 -0.05 14.31
C ARG A 77 -2.93 0.45 12.93
N TYR A 78 -2.36 -0.19 11.91
CA TYR A 78 -2.64 0.07 10.50
C TYR A 78 -2.97 -1.22 9.78
N SER A 79 -3.94 -1.18 8.88
CA SER A 79 -4.26 -2.32 8.00
C SER A 79 -3.13 -2.58 7.00
N LYS A 80 -2.59 -3.80 7.01
CA LYS A 80 -1.56 -4.22 6.05
C LYS A 80 -2.18 -4.30 4.64
N PRO A 81 -1.51 -3.78 3.60
CA PRO A 81 -2.00 -3.93 2.23
C PRO A 81 -2.10 -5.42 1.86
N SER A 82 -3.23 -5.84 1.27
CA SER A 82 -3.51 -7.26 0.95
C SER A 82 -2.50 -7.86 -0.04
N ALA A 83 -1.98 -7.04 -0.95
CA ALA A 83 -0.95 -7.46 -1.92
C ALA A 83 0.47 -7.50 -1.33
N ALA A 84 0.68 -7.10 -0.06
CA ALA A 84 2.00 -7.00 0.53
C ALA A 84 2.55 -8.36 0.97
N LEU A 85 3.58 -8.83 0.27
CA LEU A 85 4.33 -10.03 0.64
C LEU A 85 5.29 -9.75 1.81
N ARG A 86 5.84 -8.53 1.87
CA ARG A 86 6.77 -8.10 2.92
C ARG A 86 6.71 -6.59 3.10
N ILE A 87 6.56 -6.13 4.34
CA ILE A 87 6.72 -4.71 4.69
C ILE A 87 8.21 -4.39 4.81
N VAL A 88 8.63 -3.27 4.25
CA VAL A 88 10.03 -2.85 4.13
C VAL A 88 10.34 -1.70 5.06
N SER A 89 9.49 -0.69 5.11
CA SER A 89 9.60 0.42 6.05
C SER A 89 8.21 0.98 6.37
N VAL A 90 8.11 1.55 7.56
CA VAL A 90 6.95 2.28 8.09
C VAL A 90 7.53 3.51 8.76
N ASP A 91 7.16 4.69 8.28
CA ASP A 91 7.77 5.95 8.68
C ASP A 91 6.68 7.03 8.87
N ASP A 92 6.86 7.93 9.85
CA ASP A 92 6.01 9.11 10.13
C ASP A 92 6.53 10.40 9.50
N SER A 93 7.75 10.38 8.97
CA SER A 93 8.36 11.41 8.13
C SER A 93 9.58 10.80 7.43
N LEU A 94 10.19 11.49 6.46
CA LEU A 94 11.46 11.05 5.85
C LEU A 94 12.60 11.06 6.90
N GLY A 95 12.71 9.99 7.70
CA GLY A 95 13.73 9.81 8.74
C GLY A 95 13.20 9.36 10.11
N SER A 96 12.44 8.25 10.14
CA SER A 96 11.71 7.74 11.31
C SER A 96 12.44 7.74 12.67
N ASP A 97 11.62 7.89 13.70
CA ASP A 97 11.92 8.02 15.13
C ASP A 97 13.01 7.06 15.65
N GLN A 98 14.23 7.57 15.78
CA GLN A 98 15.36 6.83 16.33
C GLN A 98 15.29 6.63 17.85
N ARG A 99 14.35 7.28 18.57
CA ARG A 99 14.28 7.17 20.04
C ARG A 99 13.88 5.77 20.49
N ASN A 100 13.00 5.08 19.76
CA ASN A 100 12.50 3.76 20.16
C ASN A 100 13.55 2.65 20.00
N LYS A 101 14.44 2.77 19.00
CA LYS A 101 15.61 1.86 18.87
C LYS A 101 16.52 1.92 20.09
N SER A 102 16.60 3.06 20.78
CA SER A 102 17.36 3.23 22.03
C SER A 102 16.69 2.57 23.24
N GLN A 103 15.38 2.29 23.18
CA GLN A 103 14.62 1.64 24.25
C GLN A 103 14.40 0.13 24.00
N GLY A 104 14.98 -0.43 22.94
CA GLY A 104 14.83 -1.84 22.59
C GLY A 104 13.48 -2.22 21.98
N ILE A 105 12.61 -1.23 21.72
CA ILE A 105 11.33 -1.42 21.04
C ILE A 105 11.56 -1.20 19.54
N ASN A 106 11.20 -2.19 18.72
CA ASN A 106 11.24 -2.04 17.27
C ASN A 106 10.29 -0.91 16.87
N ALA A 107 10.70 -0.01 15.98
CA ALA A 107 9.88 1.14 15.57
C ALA A 107 8.50 0.74 15.00
N TRP A 108 8.41 -0.48 14.47
CA TRP A 108 7.18 -1.10 14.01
C TRP A 108 7.31 -2.62 13.99
N GLU A 109 6.17 -3.32 13.99
CA GLU A 109 6.05 -4.76 13.85
C GLU A 109 4.87 -5.13 12.95
N VAL A 110 4.90 -6.30 12.31
CA VAL A 110 3.79 -6.81 11.50
C VAL A 110 3.22 -8.04 12.19
N GLU A 111 1.96 -7.96 12.58
CA GLU A 111 1.23 -9.04 13.25
C GLU A 111 -0.04 -9.37 12.45
N GLY A 112 -0.08 -10.56 11.85
CA GLY A 112 -1.21 -10.98 11.00
C GLY A 112 -1.43 -10.02 9.83
N GLU A 113 -2.64 -9.44 9.78
CA GLU A 113 -3.06 -8.48 8.76
C GLU A 113 -2.84 -7.01 9.19
N TYR A 114 -2.06 -6.79 10.25
CA TYR A 114 -1.83 -5.46 10.81
C TYR A 114 -0.36 -5.09 10.91
N ILE A 115 -0.11 -3.79 10.79
CA ILE A 115 1.15 -3.14 11.09
C ILE A 115 0.95 -2.38 12.40
N LEU A 116 1.77 -2.67 13.39
CA LEU A 116 1.78 -2.00 14.69
C LEU A 116 2.92 -1.00 14.71
N SER A 117 2.64 0.25 15.08
CA SER A 117 3.67 1.29 15.16
C SER A 117 3.24 2.43 16.08
N ASN A 118 4.23 3.14 16.62
CA ASN A 118 4.01 4.41 17.31
C ASN A 118 4.06 5.61 16.35
N ALA A 119 4.57 5.40 15.13
CA ALA A 119 4.61 6.40 14.07
C ALA A 119 3.20 6.87 13.70
N GLY A 120 3.04 8.14 13.31
CA GLY A 120 1.79 8.68 12.78
C GLY A 120 1.81 10.18 12.60
N GLU A 121 1.72 10.66 11.36
CA GLU A 121 1.58 12.08 11.02
C GLU A 121 0.10 12.46 10.89
N THR A 122 -0.25 13.72 11.16
CA THR A 122 -1.57 14.25 10.74
C THR A 122 -1.63 14.32 9.21
N PRO A 123 -2.73 13.88 8.57
CA PRO A 123 -2.92 14.12 7.14
C PRO A 123 -2.87 15.63 6.83
N GLN A 124 -2.37 15.97 5.65
CA GLN A 124 -2.31 17.37 5.19
C GLN A 124 -3.70 18.01 5.23
N THR A 125 -3.79 19.28 5.64
CA THR A 125 -5.09 19.95 5.65
C THR A 125 -5.54 20.22 4.21
N TRP A 126 -6.81 19.92 3.90
CA TRP A 126 -7.36 20.20 2.57
C TRP A 126 -7.39 21.70 2.30
N ASP A 127 -6.99 22.08 1.08
CA ASP A 127 -7.06 23.44 0.56
C ASP A 127 -7.40 23.40 -0.94
N SER A 128 -7.99 24.48 -1.44
CA SER A 128 -8.45 24.59 -2.83
C SER A 128 -7.30 24.99 -3.78
N GLY A 129 -7.35 24.52 -5.03
CA GLY A 129 -6.33 24.83 -6.04
C GLY A 129 -4.98 24.12 -5.82
N ILE A 130 -4.92 23.17 -4.89
CA ILE A 130 -3.77 22.30 -4.65
C ILE A 130 -3.95 20.99 -5.42
N GLU A 131 -2.85 20.48 -5.99
CA GLU A 131 -2.81 19.16 -6.62
C GLU A 131 -2.68 18.06 -5.57
N TYR A 132 -3.61 17.12 -5.59
CA TYR A 132 -3.63 15.92 -4.76
C TYR A 132 -3.41 14.68 -5.62
N ILE A 133 -2.74 13.68 -5.04
CA ILE A 133 -2.41 12.43 -5.73
C ILE A 133 -3.32 11.30 -5.22
N ASP A 134 -3.71 10.39 -6.12
CA ASP A 134 -4.43 9.16 -5.75
C ASP A 134 -3.71 8.38 -4.63
N GLY A 135 -4.48 7.99 -3.61
CA GLY A 135 -4.01 7.32 -2.40
C GLY A 135 -3.50 8.23 -1.29
N GLU A 136 -3.55 9.56 -1.47
CA GLU A 136 -3.29 10.51 -0.39
C GLU A 136 -4.49 10.65 0.56
N PHE A 137 -4.21 11.15 1.76
CA PHE A 137 -5.24 11.49 2.73
C PHE A 137 -5.17 12.98 3.07
N VAL A 138 -6.34 13.60 3.20
CA VAL A 138 -6.49 15.00 3.59
C VAL A 138 -7.33 15.12 4.85
N SER A 139 -6.93 16.02 5.74
CA SER A 139 -7.63 16.33 6.97
C SER A 139 -8.50 17.58 6.80
N ILE A 140 -9.70 17.54 7.35
CA ILE A 140 -10.70 18.60 7.18
C ILE A 140 -11.37 18.85 8.52
N THR A 141 -11.67 20.12 8.82
CA THR A 141 -12.47 20.48 9.99
C THR A 141 -13.96 20.48 9.61
N PRO A 142 -14.79 19.60 10.16
CA PRO A 142 -16.22 19.55 9.84
C PRO A 142 -16.94 20.85 10.16
N GLN A 143 -17.88 21.23 9.30
CA GLN A 143 -18.73 22.39 9.54
C GLN A 143 -19.80 22.09 10.60
N ALA A 144 -20.23 23.12 11.32
CA ALA A 144 -21.34 22.98 12.24
C ALA A 144 -22.62 22.60 11.49
N TRP A 145 -23.41 21.69 12.05
CA TRP A 145 -24.70 21.28 11.53
C TRP A 145 -25.67 22.45 11.48
N VAL A 146 -26.29 22.67 10.32
CA VAL A 146 -27.32 23.68 10.13
C VAL A 146 -28.56 23.02 9.55
N THR A 147 -29.72 23.23 10.17
CA THR A 147 -31.01 22.73 9.70
C THR A 147 -31.44 23.41 8.40
N ALA A 148 -32.28 22.76 7.60
CA ALA A 148 -32.77 23.25 6.31
C ALA A 148 -31.66 23.55 5.27
N THR A 149 -30.52 22.88 5.40
CA THR A 149 -29.37 22.95 4.49
C THR A 149 -29.26 21.65 3.71
N VAL A 150 -28.90 21.74 2.43
CA VAL A 150 -28.69 20.54 1.61
C VAL A 150 -27.29 20.00 1.87
N TYR A 151 -27.23 18.76 2.35
CA TYR A 151 -25.98 18.01 2.51
C TYR A 151 -25.94 16.86 1.51
N LYS A 152 -24.72 16.47 1.14
CA LYS A 152 -24.42 15.39 0.22
C LYS A 152 -23.78 14.21 0.92
N ASP A 153 -24.00 13.03 0.35
CA ASP A 153 -23.35 11.81 0.76
C ASP A 153 -21.83 11.98 0.81
N GLY A 154 -21.19 11.47 1.86
CA GLY A 154 -19.76 11.60 2.14
C GLY A 154 -19.34 12.92 2.83
N GLU A 155 -20.25 13.84 3.10
CA GLU A 155 -19.91 15.04 3.89
C GLU A 155 -19.81 14.74 5.39
N TYR A 156 -18.83 15.36 6.05
CA TYR A 156 -18.75 15.39 7.50
C TYR A 156 -19.24 16.72 8.07
N VAL A 157 -20.03 16.61 9.14
CA VAL A 157 -20.64 17.72 9.86
C VAL A 157 -20.46 17.50 11.35
N LYS A 158 -20.53 18.55 12.17
CA LYS A 158 -20.45 18.44 13.63
C LYS A 158 -21.64 19.07 14.33
N SER A 159 -22.11 18.42 15.39
CA SER A 159 -23.07 18.98 16.33
C SER A 159 -22.49 18.90 17.73
N GLY A 160 -22.13 20.06 18.30
CA GLY A 160 -21.30 20.11 19.50
C GLY A 160 -19.90 19.54 19.24
N THR A 161 -19.51 18.52 20.00
CA THR A 161 -18.25 17.78 19.88
C THR A 161 -18.34 16.55 18.98
N ILE A 162 -19.55 16.11 18.65
CA ILE A 162 -19.79 14.88 17.90
C ILE A 162 -19.77 15.20 16.40
N VAL A 163 -18.98 14.40 15.67
CA VAL A 163 -18.92 14.40 14.22
C VAL A 163 -19.87 13.35 13.67
N TYR A 164 -20.58 13.73 12.61
CA TYR A 164 -21.50 12.89 11.85
C TYR A 164 -21.04 12.82 10.41
N GLU A 165 -21.23 11.66 9.80
CA GLU A 165 -21.12 11.47 8.35
C GLU A 165 -22.51 11.45 7.74
N VAL A 166 -22.66 12.17 6.64
CA VAL A 166 -23.86 12.17 5.81
C VAL A 166 -23.81 10.97 4.88
N LEU A 167 -24.80 10.09 4.99
CA LEU A 167 -24.88 8.83 4.23
C LEU A 167 -25.73 8.93 2.96
N VAL A 168 -26.54 9.98 2.87
CA VAL A 168 -27.50 10.18 1.77
C VAL A 168 -27.64 11.66 1.49
N ASN A 169 -27.78 12.00 0.20
CA ASN A 169 -28.18 13.34 -0.22
C ASN A 169 -29.56 13.70 0.37
N HIS A 170 -29.60 14.67 1.28
CA HIS A 170 -30.85 15.09 1.91
C HIS A 170 -30.82 16.59 2.25
N THR A 171 -31.99 17.13 2.60
CA THR A 171 -32.09 18.45 3.24
C THR A 171 -32.21 18.21 4.74
N SER A 172 -31.32 18.83 5.51
CA SER A 172 -31.21 18.58 6.94
C SER A 172 -32.47 18.98 7.72
N ASP A 173 -32.80 18.15 8.69
CA ASP A 173 -33.70 18.41 9.81
C ASP A 173 -32.87 18.48 11.11
N THR A 174 -33.49 18.29 12.27
CA THR A 174 -32.80 18.06 13.53
C THR A 174 -31.91 16.84 13.41
N VAL A 175 -30.71 16.90 14.00
CA VAL A 175 -29.74 15.79 14.01
C VAL A 175 -30.39 14.48 14.46
N SER A 176 -31.27 14.54 15.48
CA SER A 176 -31.97 13.35 15.98
C SER A 176 -32.88 12.70 14.94
N ASN A 177 -33.59 13.50 14.13
CA ASN A 177 -34.48 12.99 13.09
C ASN A 177 -33.67 12.39 11.94
N ASP A 178 -32.56 13.03 11.55
CA ASP A 178 -31.72 12.55 10.45
C ASP A 178 -30.91 11.30 10.83
N VAL A 179 -30.47 11.19 12.08
CA VAL A 179 -29.89 9.93 12.60
C VAL A 179 -30.95 8.82 12.59
N THR A 180 -32.17 9.10 13.05
CA THR A 180 -33.26 8.10 13.08
C THR A 180 -33.67 7.66 11.68
N SER A 181 -33.62 8.58 10.71
CA SER A 181 -33.95 8.32 9.31
C SER A 181 -32.82 7.63 8.54
N GLY A 182 -31.64 7.46 9.16
CA GLY A 182 -30.47 6.86 8.52
C GLY A 182 -29.73 7.81 7.56
N ASN A 183 -30.02 9.11 7.60
CA ASN A 183 -29.34 10.13 6.79
C ASN A 183 -27.97 10.49 7.38
N LEU A 184 -27.81 10.36 8.71
CA LEU A 184 -26.58 10.62 9.44
C LEU A 184 -26.14 9.40 10.25
N VAL A 185 -24.83 9.21 10.35
CA VAL A 185 -24.23 8.30 11.33
C VAL A 185 -23.21 9.03 12.19
N SER A 186 -23.26 8.82 13.51
CA SER A 186 -22.24 9.33 14.43
C SER A 186 -20.93 8.60 14.19
N ARG A 187 -19.84 9.35 13.97
CA ARG A 187 -18.49 8.80 13.83
C ARG A 187 -17.64 8.94 15.09
N GLY A 188 -18.13 9.68 16.09
CA GLY A 188 -17.46 9.89 17.36
C GLY A 188 -17.17 11.37 17.63
N GLU A 189 -16.37 11.64 18.66
CA GLU A 189 -15.95 12.99 19.01
C GLU A 189 -14.55 13.29 18.44
N GLY A 190 -14.33 14.52 18.00
CA GLY A 190 -13.00 14.98 17.59
C GLY A 190 -13.01 16.28 16.82
N SER A 191 -11.84 16.64 16.30
CA SER A 191 -11.59 17.95 15.70
C SER A 191 -11.52 17.90 14.18
N THR A 192 -10.87 16.88 13.64
CA THR A 192 -10.64 16.72 12.21
C THR A 192 -11.08 15.34 11.73
N VAL A 193 -11.52 15.29 10.48
CA VAL A 193 -11.89 14.08 9.75
C VAL A 193 -10.96 13.89 8.58
N SER A 194 -10.76 12.63 8.18
CA SER A 194 -9.92 12.29 7.05
C SER A 194 -10.77 11.94 5.82
N TYR A 195 -10.32 12.40 4.67
CA TYR A 195 -10.80 11.95 3.36
C TYR A 195 -9.66 11.24 2.62
N GLU A 196 -10.00 10.20 1.88
CA GLU A 196 -9.11 9.55 0.92
C GLU A 196 -9.25 10.22 -0.45
N VAL A 197 -8.13 10.52 -1.09
CA VAL A 197 -8.08 10.97 -2.48
C VAL A 197 -8.11 9.75 -3.39
N LEU A 198 -9.16 9.64 -4.20
CA LEU A 198 -9.40 8.47 -5.07
C LEU A 198 -8.83 8.62 -6.48
N VAL A 199 -8.53 9.86 -6.87
CA VAL A 199 -8.03 10.21 -8.21
C VAL A 199 -7.07 11.38 -8.09
N THR A 200 -5.96 11.34 -8.82
CA THR A 200 -5.07 12.49 -8.96
C THR A 200 -5.82 13.65 -9.63
N HIS A 201 -5.97 14.76 -8.92
CA HIS A 201 -6.72 15.92 -9.38
C HIS A 201 -6.17 17.21 -8.76
N THR A 202 -6.47 18.35 -9.38
CA THR A 202 -6.34 19.65 -8.72
C THR A 202 -7.67 19.96 -8.06
N SER A 203 -7.65 20.18 -6.75
CA SER A 203 -8.85 20.51 -5.97
C SER A 203 -9.58 21.71 -6.54
N ASP A 204 -10.90 21.60 -6.55
CA ASP A 204 -11.75 22.57 -7.20
C ASP A 204 -11.73 23.91 -6.43
N THR A 205 -11.80 25.01 -7.17
CA THR A 205 -11.84 26.36 -6.61
C THR A 205 -13.23 27.00 -6.72
N SER A 206 -14.15 26.32 -7.41
CA SER A 206 -15.55 26.73 -7.57
C SER A 206 -16.31 26.45 -6.27
N GLY A 207 -16.80 27.54 -5.67
CA GLY A 207 -17.50 27.50 -4.40
C GLY A 207 -17.37 28.84 -3.69
N THR A 208 -18.31 29.13 -2.82
CA THR A 208 -18.33 30.40 -2.07
C THR A 208 -17.44 30.38 -0.83
N ASN A 209 -16.97 29.20 -0.43
CA ASN A 209 -16.06 28.96 0.70
C ASN A 209 -15.42 27.56 0.58
N THR A 210 -14.46 27.27 1.46
CA THR A 210 -13.73 25.99 1.54
C THR A 210 -14.64 24.77 1.55
N ALA A 211 -15.73 24.79 2.32
CA ALA A 211 -16.65 23.65 2.39
C ALA A 211 -17.47 23.47 1.11
N ALA A 212 -17.86 24.56 0.46
CA ALA A 212 -18.56 24.50 -0.82
C ALA A 212 -17.65 23.95 -1.93
N GLN A 213 -16.37 24.33 -1.93
CA GLN A 213 -15.37 23.83 -2.86
C GLN A 213 -15.10 22.34 -2.63
N GLN A 214 -14.89 21.95 -1.38
CA GLN A 214 -14.70 20.55 -1.00
C GLN A 214 -15.88 19.65 -1.41
N ARG A 215 -17.13 20.14 -1.31
CA ARG A 215 -18.30 19.40 -1.80
C ARG A 215 -18.24 19.11 -3.30
N VAL A 216 -17.64 19.99 -4.10
CA VAL A 216 -17.50 19.77 -5.54
C VAL A 216 -16.59 18.56 -5.77
N ASP A 217 -15.47 18.46 -5.04
CA ASP A 217 -14.56 17.32 -5.12
C ASP A 217 -15.19 16.01 -4.62
N ILE A 218 -16.00 16.06 -3.55
CA ILE A 218 -16.77 14.89 -3.08
C ILE A 218 -17.73 14.40 -4.18
N LEU A 219 -18.51 15.32 -4.78
CA LEU A 219 -19.50 14.98 -5.81
C LEU A 219 -18.86 14.52 -7.13
N ALA A 220 -17.67 15.02 -7.44
CA ALA A 220 -16.88 14.55 -8.57
C ALA A 220 -16.30 13.15 -8.36
N GLY A 221 -16.34 12.63 -7.12
CA GLY A 221 -15.68 11.38 -6.75
C GLY A 221 -14.17 11.49 -6.65
N ASN A 222 -13.64 12.72 -6.50
CA ASN A 222 -12.22 12.97 -6.35
C ASN A 222 -11.73 12.58 -4.95
N ILE A 223 -12.58 12.82 -3.93
CA ILE A 223 -12.31 12.46 -2.54
C ILE A 223 -13.49 11.72 -1.92
N SER A 224 -13.22 10.84 -0.97
CA SER A 224 -14.24 10.06 -0.26
C SER A 224 -13.98 10.04 1.25
N ALA A 225 -15.06 9.97 2.03
CA ALA A 225 -15.03 9.93 3.49
C ALA A 225 -14.30 8.67 3.97
N ALA A 226 -13.32 8.82 4.87
CA ALA A 226 -12.55 7.69 5.39
C ALA A 226 -13.27 6.88 6.49
N GLY A 227 -14.56 7.16 6.75
CA GLY A 227 -15.41 6.48 7.71
C GLY A 227 -15.24 6.95 9.15
N ASP A 228 -14.98 6.01 10.05
CA ASP A 228 -14.86 6.15 11.51
C ASP A 228 -13.50 6.70 11.99
N LYS A 229 -12.72 7.27 11.06
CA LYS A 229 -11.33 7.67 11.28
C LYS A 229 -11.19 9.16 11.64
N ILE A 230 -11.68 9.54 12.82
CA ILE A 230 -11.61 10.91 13.37
C ILE A 230 -10.27 11.16 14.07
N ASP A 231 -9.58 12.26 13.76
CA ASP A 231 -8.26 12.62 14.31
C ASP A 231 -7.16 11.54 14.12
N HIS A 232 -7.41 10.61 13.20
CA HIS A 232 -6.53 9.49 12.87
C HIS A 232 -5.28 9.93 12.11
N ARG A 233 -4.22 9.13 12.25
CA ARG A 233 -2.89 9.43 11.72
C ARG A 233 -2.56 8.60 10.50
N ILE A 234 -1.67 9.12 9.65
CA ILE A 234 -1.15 8.41 8.49
C ILE A 234 0.29 7.97 8.70
N VAL A 235 0.68 6.90 8.01
CA VAL A 235 2.06 6.44 7.90
C VAL A 235 2.45 6.21 6.45
N PHE A 236 3.71 6.46 6.14
CA PHE A 236 4.30 6.17 4.85
C PHE A 236 4.92 4.78 4.89
N THR A 237 4.42 3.87 4.06
CA THR A 237 4.86 2.49 4.05
C THR A 237 5.43 2.11 2.69
N ALA A 238 6.58 1.45 2.69
CA ALA A 238 7.10 0.75 1.52
C ALA A 238 6.95 -0.76 1.72
N TYR A 239 6.52 -1.48 0.68
CA TYR A 239 6.35 -2.92 0.73
C TYR A 239 6.70 -3.59 -0.59
N VAL A 240 7.02 -4.89 -0.53
CA VAL A 240 7.17 -5.76 -1.69
C VAL A 240 5.79 -6.33 -2.05
N THR A 241 5.31 -5.99 -3.24
CA THR A 241 4.02 -6.44 -3.76
C THR A 241 4.11 -7.82 -4.42
N GLN A 242 2.98 -8.53 -4.48
CA GLN A 242 2.82 -9.71 -5.30
C GLN A 242 2.72 -9.31 -6.78
N LEU A 243 3.84 -9.39 -7.50
CA LEU A 243 3.85 -9.11 -8.94
C LEU A 243 3.19 -10.25 -9.72
N THR A 244 1.99 -10.03 -10.26
CA THR A 244 1.29 -11.02 -11.09
C THR A 244 1.60 -10.87 -12.59
N ASP A 245 1.91 -9.65 -13.03
CA ASP A 245 2.21 -9.32 -14.42
C ASP A 245 3.69 -9.53 -14.75
N ILE A 246 3.97 -10.61 -15.50
CA ILE A 246 5.32 -11.04 -15.88
C ILE A 246 5.95 -10.13 -16.95
N THR A 247 5.17 -9.27 -17.62
CA THR A 247 5.72 -8.29 -18.56
C THR A 247 6.57 -7.24 -17.83
N LYS A 248 6.25 -6.98 -16.55
CA LYS A 248 6.96 -6.04 -15.68
C LYS A 248 8.21 -6.61 -15.03
N TRP A 249 8.47 -7.91 -15.18
CA TRP A 249 9.60 -8.57 -14.52
C TRP A 249 10.88 -8.43 -15.33
N GLY A 250 11.96 -8.09 -14.65
CA GLY A 250 13.32 -8.12 -15.16
C GLY A 250 13.75 -9.53 -15.54
N SER A 251 14.69 -9.64 -16.48
CA SER A 251 15.18 -10.93 -16.97
C SER A 251 15.77 -11.81 -15.86
N LYS A 252 16.38 -11.18 -14.84
CA LYS A 252 16.98 -11.90 -13.71
C LYS A 252 15.96 -12.39 -12.69
N LEU A 253 14.90 -11.63 -12.43
CA LEU A 253 13.80 -12.12 -11.61
C LEU A 253 13.11 -13.32 -12.27
N LYS A 254 12.84 -13.24 -13.58
CA LYS A 254 12.30 -14.38 -14.36
C LYS A 254 13.17 -15.63 -14.20
N GLN A 255 14.48 -15.47 -14.36
CA GLN A 255 15.44 -16.57 -14.20
C GLN A 255 15.43 -17.14 -12.77
N ALA A 256 15.41 -16.29 -11.75
CA ALA A 256 15.38 -16.70 -10.35
C ALA A 256 14.09 -17.46 -9.99
N ILE A 257 12.93 -16.96 -10.40
CA ILE A 257 11.63 -17.62 -10.15
C ILE A 257 11.56 -18.95 -10.88
N ALA A 258 11.96 -19.00 -12.14
CA ALA A 258 11.94 -20.24 -12.91
C ALA A 258 12.87 -21.31 -12.34
N MET A 259 14.08 -20.94 -11.88
CA MET A 259 14.99 -21.88 -11.23
C MET A 259 14.45 -22.34 -9.87
N LYS A 260 13.83 -21.45 -9.09
CA LYS A 260 13.15 -21.82 -7.85
C LYS A 260 11.99 -22.79 -8.10
N LEU A 261 11.25 -22.57 -9.18
CA LEU A 261 10.19 -23.48 -9.63
C LEU A 261 10.76 -24.84 -10.04
N ALA A 262 11.84 -24.87 -10.83
CA ALA A 262 12.54 -26.08 -11.23
C ALA A 262 12.95 -26.95 -10.02
N ILE A 263 13.51 -26.32 -8.97
CA ILE A 263 13.89 -26.99 -7.71
C ILE A 263 12.69 -27.67 -7.03
N LYS A 264 11.49 -27.07 -7.10
CA LYS A 264 10.28 -27.64 -6.48
C LYS A 264 9.70 -28.79 -7.30
N ILE A 265 9.77 -28.73 -8.63
CA ILE A 265 9.13 -29.72 -9.52
C ILE A 265 10.02 -30.94 -9.83
N ILE A 266 11.35 -30.81 -9.84
CA ILE A 266 12.29 -31.85 -10.33
C ILE A 266 12.06 -33.23 -9.69
N THR A 267 11.96 -33.30 -8.36
CA THR A 267 11.72 -34.58 -7.65
C THR A 267 10.36 -35.19 -7.96
N GLY A 268 9.35 -34.36 -8.28
CA GLY A 268 8.04 -34.85 -8.68
C GLY A 268 8.01 -35.40 -10.11
N LEU A 269 8.91 -34.93 -10.97
CA LEU A 269 8.99 -35.30 -12.39
C LEU A 269 9.93 -36.47 -12.64
N THR A 270 11.21 -36.30 -12.33
CA THR A 270 12.28 -37.22 -12.73
C THR A 270 12.77 -38.10 -11.58
N ASN A 271 12.31 -37.84 -10.35
CA ASN A 271 12.82 -38.45 -9.11
C ASN A 271 14.34 -38.32 -8.93
N ASP A 272 14.96 -37.34 -9.59
CA ASP A 272 16.40 -37.07 -9.49
C ASP A 272 16.70 -36.21 -8.26
N THR A 273 17.18 -36.87 -7.21
CA THR A 273 17.56 -36.20 -5.95
C THR A 273 18.90 -35.46 -6.08
N LYS A 274 19.81 -35.93 -6.95
CA LYS A 274 21.11 -35.29 -7.16
C LYS A 274 20.95 -34.01 -7.97
N GLY A 275 20.22 -34.07 -9.08
CA GLY A 275 19.91 -32.88 -9.88
C GLY A 275 19.20 -31.80 -9.08
N LYS A 276 18.33 -32.18 -8.11
CA LYS A 276 17.73 -31.21 -7.18
C LYS A 276 18.76 -30.48 -6.34
N VAL A 277 19.75 -31.19 -5.78
CA VAL A 277 20.82 -30.59 -4.97
C VAL A 277 21.69 -29.68 -5.84
N ASP A 278 22.01 -30.09 -7.06
CA ASP A 278 22.80 -29.30 -7.99
C ASP A 278 22.07 -27.99 -8.38
N LEU A 279 20.76 -28.05 -8.64
CA LEU A 279 19.94 -26.87 -8.91
C LEU A 279 19.85 -25.93 -7.69
N ILE A 280 19.73 -26.47 -6.47
CA ILE A 280 19.75 -25.66 -5.23
C ILE A 280 21.10 -24.93 -5.12
N ASN A 281 22.21 -25.64 -5.33
CA ASN A 281 23.55 -25.06 -5.27
C ASN A 281 23.73 -23.96 -6.32
N GLU A 282 23.26 -24.15 -7.56
CA GLU A 282 23.34 -23.14 -8.61
C GLU A 282 22.46 -21.92 -8.27
N PHE A 283 21.25 -22.14 -7.75
CA PHE A 283 20.34 -21.07 -7.33
C PHE A 283 20.96 -20.18 -6.25
N GLU A 284 21.52 -20.79 -5.21
CA GLU A 284 22.10 -20.07 -4.06
C GLU A 284 23.45 -19.42 -4.38
N ARG A 285 24.30 -20.08 -5.18
CA ARG A 285 25.66 -19.59 -5.45
C ARG A 285 25.76 -18.65 -6.64
N LEU A 286 24.86 -18.76 -7.62
CA LEU A 286 24.99 -18.05 -8.88
C LEU A 286 23.77 -17.18 -9.20
N THR A 287 22.60 -17.79 -9.29
CA THR A 287 21.41 -17.11 -9.83
C THR A 287 20.91 -16.01 -8.89
N MET A 288 20.69 -16.31 -7.62
CA MET A 288 20.24 -15.31 -6.64
C MET A 288 21.28 -14.20 -6.39
N PRO A 289 22.57 -14.49 -6.18
CA PRO A 289 23.58 -13.43 -6.00
C PRO A 289 23.68 -12.50 -7.21
N LYS A 290 23.66 -13.03 -8.44
CA LYS A 290 23.68 -12.21 -9.66
C LYS A 290 22.42 -11.36 -9.80
N ALA A 291 21.25 -11.93 -9.52
CA ALA A 291 19.99 -11.21 -9.60
C ALA A 291 19.96 -10.06 -8.58
N ARG A 292 20.37 -10.31 -7.33
CA ARG A 292 20.53 -9.28 -6.28
C ARG A 292 21.54 -8.19 -6.67
N SER A 293 22.66 -8.57 -7.29
CA SER A 293 23.65 -7.60 -7.73
C SER A 293 23.14 -6.67 -8.84
N ILE A 294 22.36 -7.20 -9.78
CA ILE A 294 21.79 -6.42 -10.89
C ILE A 294 20.66 -5.53 -10.39
N ASP A 295 19.76 -6.08 -9.57
CA ASP A 295 18.68 -5.30 -8.94
C ASP A 295 19.26 -4.19 -8.05
N GLY A 296 20.26 -4.50 -7.23
CA GLY A 296 20.97 -3.53 -6.41
C GLY A 296 21.67 -2.42 -7.21
N ALA A 297 22.11 -2.69 -8.45
CA ALA A 297 22.69 -1.70 -9.33
C ALA A 297 21.65 -0.76 -9.99
N GLN A 298 20.36 -1.13 -9.99
CA GLN A 298 19.27 -0.25 -10.42
C GLN A 298 18.88 0.74 -9.33
N GLY A 299 19.04 0.35 -8.06
CA GLY A 299 18.80 1.22 -6.92
C GLY A 299 19.90 2.27 -6.78
N THR A 300 19.51 3.51 -6.54
CA THR A 300 20.44 4.51 -6.00
C THR A 300 20.42 4.44 -4.48
N PRO A 301 21.56 4.67 -3.80
CA PRO A 301 21.56 4.86 -2.36
C PRO A 301 20.51 5.92 -2.00
N LYS A 302 19.60 5.60 -1.09
CA LYS A 302 18.58 6.57 -0.65
C LYS A 302 19.32 7.84 -0.20
N PRO A 303 19.02 9.02 -0.77
CA PRO A 303 19.60 10.24 -0.26
C PRO A 303 19.20 10.36 1.22
N ILE A 304 20.13 10.77 2.07
CA ILE A 304 19.78 11.19 3.43
C ILE A 304 18.93 12.44 3.23
N PHE A 305 17.62 12.34 3.46
CA PHE A 305 16.73 13.47 3.37
C PHE A 305 17.10 14.45 4.50
N ASN A 306 17.64 15.60 4.14
CA ASN A 306 17.80 16.70 5.09
C ASN A 306 16.40 17.25 5.37
N SER A 307 15.90 17.01 6.60
CA SER A 307 14.60 17.45 7.10
C SER A 307 14.24 18.89 6.72
N GLU A 308 12.95 19.18 6.50
CA GLU A 308 12.42 20.53 6.24
C GLU A 308 12.83 21.57 7.29
N TRP A 309 13.08 21.12 8.52
CA TRP A 309 13.58 21.95 9.61
C TRP A 309 14.92 22.67 9.30
N ILE A 310 15.75 22.11 8.41
CA ILE A 310 17.01 22.74 7.93
C ILE A 310 16.75 23.78 6.83
N ARG A 311 15.71 23.61 6.00
CA ARG A 311 15.31 24.62 4.99
C ARG A 311 14.69 25.86 5.65
N SER A 312 13.91 25.68 6.71
CA SER A 312 13.34 26.78 7.50
C SER A 312 14.39 27.73 8.09
N ARG A 313 15.63 27.26 8.33
CA ARG A 313 16.73 28.11 8.81
C ARG A 313 17.26 29.08 7.75
N GLN A 314 17.10 28.80 6.46
CA GLN A 314 17.59 29.66 5.37
C GLN A 314 16.58 30.71 4.93
N THR A 315 15.28 30.52 5.20
CA THR A 315 14.20 31.47 4.89
C THR A 315 13.86 32.42 6.06
N GLY A 316 14.67 32.43 7.11
CA GLY A 316 14.64 33.50 8.11
C GLY A 316 15.15 34.80 7.52
N THR A 317 14.28 35.55 6.84
CA THR A 317 14.52 36.95 6.49
C THR A 317 14.81 37.70 7.78
N VAL A 318 16.08 38.06 8.01
CA VAL A 318 16.47 39.02 9.03
C VAL A 318 15.85 40.34 8.60
N ASN A 319 14.75 40.75 9.24
CA ASN A 319 14.27 42.12 9.16
C ASN A 319 15.37 43.01 9.76
N VAL A 320 16.14 43.65 8.90
CA VAL A 320 16.98 44.78 9.28
C VAL A 320 16.09 46.01 9.15
N TRP A 321 15.86 46.63 10.31
CA TRP A 321 15.18 47.90 10.62
C TRP A 321 14.78 48.81 9.46
#